data_AF-A0A831UIN9-F1
#
_entry.id   AF-A0A831UIN9-F1
#
_cell.length_a   1.000
_cell.length_b   1.000
_cell.length_c   1.000
_cell.angle_alpha   90.00
_cell.angle_beta   90.00
_cell.angle_gamma   90.00
#
_symmetry.space_group_name_H-M   'P 1'
#
loop_
_entity.id
_entity.type
_entity.pdbx_description
1 polymer ?
#
loop_
_entity_poly.entity_id
_entity_poly.type
_entity_poly.pdbx_seq_one_letter_code
_entity_poly.pdbx_strand_id
1 'polypeptide(L)'
;MTCGRATLHCARATPALPRSIVAPLLPTEAIVQTLEIAVHYPSAGEGGAKERNETLLLSFVPGAACAEVGLALRQRAVARTYTAQCTVGLSNDYLGCFLTPALYAAPRHDAMLSCYGPGLAGWLYEHFDRLMQQGEPIVEGAAKRPVSYEVPEVKLRGDARWVMLRGTDYALGFQRATAFGDILQSVYETEVLASIAEAEPVTRSPVLGWLTQRLNVTPVALPVAAAMARPRLNKLSEHVAEELTGLADGLGVSFDEAWLTQCVPAFQPAADSVGLGGTLVAAIGDRAGADDLLVGCNMDYASTATPVLTELAPTVGLRFVQIGHEGLLGTFCGMNETGLVVCVSRSGPPDESPFGPLPVDDLLSGEFPPADTPEGPPVSLVVRGILQETAILDRALALLQALPGLKGYHVLVAAPPGESGSRSRAVVLELRQKTEVRLPANGFLLGADPDASSIGASAQTRYERMKELLGDERIIASQEIQEALLDKHTGDSEPARILNPATRCSVVFEPVKRTMHVAFPDTTGAPGRFTTISLTSSAKEGADG
;
A
#
# COMPACT_ATOMS: atom_id res chain seq x y z
N MET A 1 -42.07 19.95 12.90
CA MET A 1 -43.07 20.90 12.35
C MET A 1 -44.17 20.10 11.68
N THR A 2 -45.45 20.41 11.89
CA THR A 2 -46.54 19.67 11.23
C THR A 2 -47.13 20.55 10.13
N CYS A 3 -47.15 20.04 8.90
CA CYS A 3 -47.67 20.69 7.71
C CYS A 3 -48.79 19.84 7.13
N GLY A 4 -50.04 20.12 7.53
CA GLY A 4 -51.19 19.29 7.16
C GLY A 4 -51.06 17.86 7.73
N ARG A 5 -51.01 16.86 6.85
CA ARG A 5 -50.84 15.43 7.20
C ARG A 5 -49.38 14.99 7.32
N ALA A 6 -48.44 15.90 7.03
CA ALA A 6 -47.02 15.61 7.08
C ALA A 6 -46.40 16.14 8.38
N THR A 7 -45.61 15.31 9.04
CA THR A 7 -44.70 15.72 10.12
C THR A 7 -43.30 15.82 9.53
N LEU A 8 -42.69 17.00 9.71
CA LEU A 8 -41.35 17.33 9.26
C LEU A 8 -40.40 17.32 10.46
N HIS A 9 -39.33 16.55 10.35
CA HIS A 9 -38.22 16.56 11.29
C HIS A 9 -36.93 16.94 10.55
N CYS A 10 -36.20 17.91 11.09
CA CYS A 10 -34.94 18.36 10.54
C CYS A 10 -33.85 18.09 11.56
N ALA A 11 -32.79 17.38 11.17
CA ALA A 11 -31.60 17.19 11.98
C ALA A 11 -30.40 17.78 11.26
N ARG A 12 -29.47 18.34 12.04
CA ARG A 12 -28.25 18.96 11.52
C ARG A 12 -27.08 18.60 12.43
N ALA A 13 -25.91 18.37 11.83
CA ALA A 13 -24.64 18.38 12.52
C ALA A 13 -23.60 19.18 11.73
N THR A 14 -22.56 19.63 12.43
CA THR A 14 -21.38 20.28 11.83
C THR A 14 -20.13 19.48 12.21
N PRO A 15 -19.95 18.26 11.67
CA PRO A 15 -18.77 17.45 11.95
C PRO A 15 -17.50 18.04 11.33
N ALA A 16 -16.36 17.77 12.00
CA ALA A 16 -15.05 18.01 11.43
C ALA A 16 -14.86 17.15 10.17
N LEU A 17 -14.30 17.76 9.13
CA LEU A 17 -13.94 17.08 7.89
C LEU A 17 -12.63 16.30 8.06
N PRO A 18 -12.44 15.21 7.29
CA PRO A 18 -11.14 14.58 7.18
C PRO A 18 -10.07 15.57 6.69
N ARG A 19 -8.80 15.31 7.02
CA ARG A 19 -7.69 16.14 6.52
C ARG A 19 -7.64 16.07 4.99
N SER A 20 -7.30 17.20 4.38
CA SER A 20 -7.25 17.39 2.94
C SER A 20 -5.87 17.91 2.52
N ILE A 21 -5.38 17.44 1.38
CA ILE A 21 -4.15 17.96 0.78
C ILE A 21 -4.26 19.44 0.35
N VAL A 22 -5.49 19.96 0.22
CA VAL A 22 -5.79 21.37 -0.03
C VAL A 22 -6.37 22.06 1.21
N ALA A 23 -6.05 21.59 2.42
CA ALA A 23 -6.57 22.13 3.68
C ALA A 23 -6.52 23.67 3.80
N PRO A 24 -5.49 24.40 3.30
CA PRO A 24 -5.49 25.86 3.35
C PRO A 24 -6.62 26.54 2.56
N LEU A 25 -7.26 25.82 1.63
CA LEU A 25 -8.28 26.33 0.72
C LEU A 25 -9.69 25.82 1.03
N LEU A 26 -9.84 24.85 1.94
CA LEU A 26 -11.11 24.21 2.27
C LEU A 26 -11.47 24.42 3.74
N PRO A 27 -12.77 24.39 4.09
CA PRO A 27 -13.18 24.44 5.48
C PRO A 27 -12.75 23.18 6.25
N THR A 28 -12.64 23.31 7.57
CA THR A 28 -12.28 22.21 8.49
C THR A 28 -13.49 21.45 9.02
N GLU A 29 -14.70 21.95 8.77
CA GLU A 29 -15.97 21.36 9.16
C GLU A 29 -16.99 21.53 8.02
N ALA A 30 -18.01 20.67 7.97
CA ALA A 30 -19.05 20.74 6.95
C ALA A 30 -20.44 20.54 7.54
N ILE A 31 -21.45 21.15 6.93
CA ILE A 31 -22.83 20.98 7.38
C ILE A 31 -23.44 19.75 6.70
N VAL A 32 -23.81 18.76 7.52
CA VAL A 32 -24.68 17.65 7.11
C VAL A 32 -26.07 17.83 7.70
N GLN A 33 -27.09 17.63 6.88
CA GLN A 33 -28.46 17.86 7.28
C GLN A 33 -29.40 16.81 6.70
N THR A 34 -30.40 16.42 7.47
CA THR A 34 -31.51 15.58 7.01
C THR A 34 -32.84 16.32 7.14
N LEU A 35 -33.76 16.02 6.24
CA LEU A 35 -35.18 16.36 6.37
C LEU A 35 -36.00 15.08 6.22
N GLU A 36 -36.66 14.69 7.29
CA GLU A 36 -37.60 13.57 7.33
C GLU A 36 -39.02 14.09 7.15
N ILE A 37 -39.75 13.50 6.21
CA ILE A 37 -41.13 13.86 5.87
C ILE A 37 -41.99 12.61 6.11
N ALA A 38 -42.62 12.55 7.28
CA ALA A 38 -43.54 11.47 7.65
C ALA A 38 -44.97 11.86 7.26
N VAL A 39 -45.61 11.10 6.39
CA VAL A 39 -47.00 11.31 5.98
C VAL A 39 -47.88 10.24 6.63
N HIS A 40 -48.87 10.71 7.39
CA HIS A 40 -49.84 9.84 8.05
C HIS A 40 -51.10 9.73 7.19
N TYR A 41 -51.40 8.52 6.73
CA TYR A 41 -52.65 8.24 6.02
C TYR A 41 -53.68 7.68 7.00
N PRO A 42 -54.83 8.37 7.20
CA PRO A 42 -55.87 7.85 8.06
C PRO A 42 -56.40 6.52 7.51
N SER A 43 -56.63 5.56 8.40
CA SER A 43 -57.24 4.27 8.05
C SER A 43 -58.61 4.52 7.40
N ALA A 44 -58.81 4.00 6.18
CA ALA A 44 -60.13 3.99 5.56
C ALA A 44 -61.02 3.04 6.37
N GLY A 45 -62.16 3.55 6.84
CA GLY A 45 -62.97 2.99 7.93
C GLY A 45 -63.35 1.50 7.86
N GLU A 46 -63.73 1.01 9.06
CA GLU A 46 -64.42 -0.25 9.43
C GLU A 46 -63.91 -1.60 8.90
N GLY A 47 -62.87 -1.65 8.07
CA GLY A 47 -62.33 -2.88 7.48
C GLY A 47 -61.01 -3.41 8.01
N GLY A 48 -60.46 -2.89 9.12
CA GLY A 48 -59.22 -3.41 9.73
C GLY A 48 -57.91 -3.11 8.97
N ALA A 49 -57.90 -2.13 8.05
CA ALA A 49 -56.67 -1.71 7.37
C ALA A 49 -55.74 -0.97 8.35
N LYS A 50 -54.53 -1.50 8.57
CA LYS A 50 -53.48 -0.88 9.38
C LYS A 50 -53.15 0.52 8.88
N GLU A 51 -52.99 1.45 9.82
CA GLU A 51 -52.46 2.79 9.57
C GLU A 51 -51.14 2.69 8.77
N ARG A 52 -51.06 3.39 7.63
CA ARG A 52 -49.87 3.41 6.78
C ARG A 52 -49.14 4.72 7.04
N ASN A 53 -47.94 4.60 7.60
CA ASN A 53 -47.02 5.72 7.75
C ASN A 53 -45.93 5.57 6.70
N GLU A 54 -45.79 6.58 5.84
CA GLU A 54 -44.70 6.65 4.88
C GLU A 54 -43.73 7.72 5.32
N THR A 55 -42.43 7.44 5.29
CA THR A 55 -41.41 8.43 5.66
C THR A 55 -40.39 8.54 4.54
N LEU A 56 -40.29 9.74 3.99
CA LEU A 56 -39.25 10.12 3.02
C LEU A 56 -38.11 10.79 3.77
N LEU A 57 -36.87 10.35 3.50
CA LEU A 57 -35.66 11.00 3.98
C LEU A 57 -35.01 11.82 2.85
N LEU A 58 -34.72 13.09 3.10
CA LEU A 58 -33.84 13.89 2.26
C LEU A 58 -32.49 14.07 2.97
N SER A 59 -31.39 13.73 2.29
CA SER A 59 -30.03 13.90 2.80
C SER A 59 -29.32 15.01 2.03
N PHE A 60 -28.90 16.07 2.71
CA PHE A 60 -28.24 17.24 2.12
C PHE A 60 -26.73 17.10 2.27
N VAL A 61 -26.05 16.79 1.16
CA VAL A 61 -24.61 16.51 1.10
C VAL A 61 -23.85 17.79 0.74
N PRO A 62 -22.77 18.13 1.47
CA PRO A 62 -22.03 19.39 1.28
C PRO A 62 -21.18 19.48 -0.01
N GLY A 63 -21.35 18.55 -0.95
CA GLY A 63 -20.83 18.64 -2.32
C GLY A 63 -21.43 17.57 -3.24
N ALA A 64 -20.71 17.19 -4.28
CA ALA A 64 -21.21 16.27 -5.31
C ALA A 64 -20.98 14.81 -4.93
N ALA A 65 -21.98 14.13 -4.40
CA ALA A 65 -21.93 12.68 -4.18
C ALA A 65 -22.08 11.92 -5.49
N CYS A 66 -21.21 10.93 -5.73
CA CYS A 66 -21.39 10.01 -6.84
C CYS A 66 -22.64 9.14 -6.64
N ALA A 67 -23.10 8.49 -7.72
CA ALA A 67 -24.32 7.70 -7.71
C ALA A 67 -24.28 6.55 -6.69
N GLU A 68 -23.13 5.92 -6.51
CA GLU A 68 -22.89 4.82 -5.59
C GLU A 68 -23.00 5.26 -4.13
N VAL A 69 -22.50 6.45 -3.79
CA VAL A 69 -22.68 7.05 -2.46
C VAL A 69 -24.15 7.33 -2.20
N GLY A 70 -24.86 7.91 -3.19
CA GLY A 70 -26.31 8.13 -3.08
C GLY A 70 -27.11 6.84 -2.94
N LEU A 71 -26.75 5.79 -3.68
CA LEU A 71 -27.39 4.48 -3.60
C LEU A 71 -27.17 3.82 -2.23
N ALA A 72 -25.96 3.91 -1.68
CA ALA A 72 -25.65 3.38 -0.35
C ALA A 72 -26.45 4.08 0.75
N LEU A 73 -26.54 5.42 0.71
CA LEU A 73 -27.40 6.19 1.62
C LEU A 73 -28.86 5.75 1.54
N ARG A 74 -29.36 5.50 0.33
CA ARG A 74 -30.71 4.99 0.12
C ARG A 74 -30.92 3.61 0.71
N GLN A 75 -29.99 2.68 0.47
CA GLN A 75 -30.06 1.32 1.02
C GLN A 75 -30.07 1.34 2.54
N ARG A 76 -29.22 2.16 3.16
CA ARG A 76 -29.16 2.35 4.61
C ARG A 76 -30.47 2.90 5.18
N ALA A 77 -31.02 3.94 4.55
CA ALA A 77 -32.31 4.49 4.97
C ALA A 77 -33.45 3.45 4.84
N VAL A 78 -33.53 2.72 3.73
CA VAL A 78 -34.56 1.68 3.56
C VAL A 78 -34.42 0.56 4.60
N ALA A 79 -33.20 0.15 4.93
CA ALA A 79 -32.93 -0.80 6.01
C ALA A 79 -33.36 -0.28 7.39
N ARG A 80 -33.42 1.05 7.55
CA ARG A 80 -33.94 1.75 8.74
C ARG A 80 -35.41 2.15 8.63
N THR A 81 -36.17 1.40 7.83
CA THR A 81 -37.64 1.51 7.67
C THR A 81 -38.17 2.75 6.93
N TYR A 82 -37.29 3.60 6.40
CA TYR A 82 -37.72 4.69 5.52
C TYR A 82 -38.30 4.13 4.22
N THR A 83 -39.38 4.77 3.72
CA THR A 83 -40.04 4.36 2.47
C THR A 83 -39.18 4.68 1.26
N ALA A 84 -38.47 5.82 1.31
CA ALA A 84 -37.55 6.26 0.27
C ALA A 84 -36.53 7.23 0.86
N GLN A 85 -35.43 7.42 0.13
CA GLN A 85 -34.43 8.43 0.41
C GLN A 85 -34.02 9.11 -0.89
N CYS A 86 -33.80 10.42 -0.82
CA CYS A 86 -33.25 11.22 -1.90
C CYS A 86 -32.02 11.99 -1.40
N THR A 87 -30.94 11.92 -2.18
CA THR A 87 -29.72 12.68 -1.92
C THR A 87 -29.77 14.01 -2.67
N VAL A 88 -29.58 15.11 -1.95
CA VAL A 88 -29.47 16.48 -2.48
C VAL A 88 -28.00 16.89 -2.37
N GLY A 89 -27.29 16.89 -3.50
CA GLY A 89 -25.87 17.28 -3.56
C GLY A 89 -25.68 18.79 -3.73
N LEU A 90 -24.44 19.25 -3.56
CA LEU A 90 -24.01 20.66 -3.67
C LEU A 90 -24.82 21.60 -2.77
N SER A 91 -25.35 21.09 -1.66
CA SER A 91 -26.37 21.82 -0.92
C SER A 91 -25.83 22.97 -0.10
N ASN A 92 -24.56 22.91 0.37
CA ASN A 92 -24.08 23.83 1.41
C ASN A 92 -22.64 24.38 1.24
N ASP A 93 -21.65 23.65 0.70
CA ASP A 93 -20.24 24.06 0.91
C ASP A 93 -19.28 23.88 -0.29
N TYR A 94 -19.78 23.43 -1.46
CA TYR A 94 -18.96 23.21 -2.69
C TYR A 94 -17.66 22.39 -2.47
N LEU A 95 -17.71 21.37 -1.61
CA LEU A 95 -16.53 20.59 -1.17
C LEU A 95 -16.03 19.54 -2.20
N GLY A 96 -16.23 19.80 -3.49
CA GLY A 96 -15.85 18.88 -4.55
C GLY A 96 -16.67 17.59 -4.56
N CYS A 97 -16.04 16.50 -4.99
CA CYS A 97 -16.67 15.21 -5.22
C CYS A 97 -16.49 14.22 -4.05
N PHE A 98 -17.58 13.57 -3.67
CA PHE A 98 -17.63 12.51 -2.66
C PHE A 98 -17.72 11.16 -3.35
N LEU A 99 -16.65 10.37 -3.23
CA LEU A 99 -16.45 9.14 -3.99
C LEU A 99 -16.32 7.93 -3.09
N THR A 100 -16.66 6.76 -3.64
CA THR A 100 -16.28 5.48 -3.05
C THR A 100 -14.77 5.23 -3.21
N PRO A 101 -14.14 4.37 -2.39
CA PRO A 101 -12.73 4.03 -2.55
C PRO A 101 -12.36 3.59 -3.97
N ALA A 102 -13.22 2.80 -4.62
CA ALA A 102 -13.01 2.32 -5.99
C ALA A 102 -13.02 3.47 -7.02
N LEU A 103 -13.92 4.44 -6.88
CA LEU A 103 -13.98 5.61 -7.77
C LEU A 103 -12.88 6.62 -7.48
N TYR A 104 -12.44 6.71 -6.23
CA TYR A 104 -11.32 7.55 -5.83
C TYR A 104 -10.01 7.10 -6.51
N ALA A 105 -9.83 5.80 -6.67
CA ALA A 105 -8.70 5.21 -7.39
C ALA A 105 -8.86 5.21 -8.92
N ALA A 106 -10.02 5.60 -9.46
CA ALA A 106 -10.25 5.55 -10.90
C ALA A 106 -9.67 6.79 -11.61
N PRO A 107 -9.11 6.66 -12.83
CA PRO A 107 -8.61 7.78 -13.63
C PRO A 107 -9.79 8.57 -14.23
N ARG A 108 -10.53 9.28 -13.38
CA ARG A 108 -11.75 10.03 -13.77
C ARG A 108 -11.65 11.47 -13.28
N HIS A 109 -12.27 12.38 -14.02
CA HIS A 109 -12.40 13.79 -13.65
C HIS A 109 -12.95 13.97 -12.22
N ASP A 110 -13.95 13.18 -11.82
CA ASP A 110 -14.53 13.27 -10.47
C ASP A 110 -13.52 12.95 -9.38
N ALA A 111 -12.59 12.02 -9.63
CA ALA A 111 -11.51 11.71 -8.70
C ALA A 111 -10.65 12.95 -8.49
N MET A 112 -10.34 13.74 -9.52
CA MET A 112 -9.54 14.96 -9.38
C MET A 112 -10.20 16.02 -8.51
N LEU A 113 -11.52 16.13 -8.60
CA LEU A 113 -12.32 17.04 -7.78
C LEU A 113 -12.58 16.52 -6.37
N SER A 114 -12.06 15.35 -6.01
CA SER A 114 -12.09 14.86 -4.64
C SER A 114 -10.88 15.39 -3.87
N CYS A 115 -11.13 16.11 -2.79
CA CYS A 115 -10.09 16.75 -1.99
C CYS A 115 -9.73 15.98 -0.71
N TYR A 116 -10.41 14.87 -0.43
CA TYR A 116 -10.24 14.09 0.80
C TYR A 116 -9.91 12.64 0.46
N GLY A 117 -9.40 11.89 1.44
CA GLY A 117 -9.05 10.48 1.26
C GLY A 117 -10.24 9.55 0.93
N PRO A 118 -9.97 8.27 0.60
CA PRO A 118 -10.98 7.29 0.17
C PRO A 118 -12.02 6.96 1.24
N GLY A 119 -11.76 7.30 2.51
CA GLY A 119 -12.69 7.12 3.63
C GLY A 119 -13.86 8.13 3.69
N LEU A 120 -13.89 9.14 2.81
CA LEU A 120 -14.89 10.22 2.87
C LEU A 120 -16.34 9.73 2.72
N ALA A 121 -16.58 8.70 1.91
CA ALA A 121 -17.91 8.08 1.81
C ALA A 121 -18.36 7.47 3.16
N GLY A 122 -17.46 6.77 3.85
CA GLY A 122 -17.73 6.22 5.18
C GLY A 122 -18.05 7.30 6.21
N TRP A 123 -17.31 8.41 6.18
CA TRP A 123 -17.58 9.59 7.00
C TRP A 123 -18.99 10.14 6.76
N LEU A 124 -19.43 10.26 5.49
CA LEU A 124 -20.80 10.68 5.19
C LEU A 124 -21.83 9.71 5.77
N TYR A 125 -21.64 8.41 5.58
CA TYR A 125 -22.58 7.40 6.06
C TYR A 125 -22.74 7.45 7.58
N GLU A 126 -21.62 7.51 8.31
CA GLU A 126 -21.60 7.61 9.76
C GLU A 126 -22.39 8.83 10.25
N HIS A 127 -22.18 9.99 9.63
CA HIS A 127 -22.82 11.21 10.06
C HIS A 127 -24.31 11.27 9.68
N PHE A 128 -24.71 10.75 8.52
CA PHE A 128 -26.13 10.66 8.19
C PHE A 128 -26.87 9.63 9.04
N ASP A 129 -26.25 8.50 9.38
CA ASP A 129 -26.86 7.51 10.25
C ASP A 129 -27.15 8.09 11.65
N ARG A 130 -26.31 8.98 12.17
CA ARG A 130 -26.59 9.68 13.44
C ARG A 130 -27.76 10.66 13.36
N LEU A 131 -28.12 11.12 12.17
CA LEU A 131 -29.18 12.12 11.96
C LEU A 131 -30.56 11.52 11.67
N MET A 132 -30.63 10.21 11.37
CA MET A 132 -31.89 9.52 11.12
C MET A 132 -32.57 9.09 12.43
N GLN A 133 -33.86 9.39 12.57
CA GLN A 133 -34.66 9.00 13.74
C GLN A 133 -35.17 7.55 13.72
N GLN A 134 -35.44 6.99 12.54
CA GLN A 134 -36.06 5.67 12.45
C GLN A 134 -35.05 4.54 12.48
N GLY A 135 -35.41 3.42 13.09
CA GLY A 135 -34.60 2.21 13.16
C GLY A 135 -33.31 2.36 13.97
N GLU A 136 -32.71 1.22 14.30
CA GLU A 136 -31.38 1.21 14.91
C GLU A 136 -30.32 1.69 13.90
N PRO A 137 -29.31 2.47 14.34
CA PRO A 137 -28.20 2.84 13.50
C PRO A 137 -27.53 1.60 12.90
N ILE A 138 -27.21 1.65 11.61
CA ILE A 138 -26.43 0.59 10.97
C ILE A 138 -24.98 0.78 11.39
N VAL A 139 -24.56 0.02 12.40
CA VAL A 139 -23.15 -0.02 12.82
C VAL A 139 -22.39 -0.93 11.85
N GLU A 140 -22.12 -0.43 10.64
CA GLU A 140 -21.21 -1.08 9.71
C GLU A 140 -19.79 -0.57 9.93
N GLY A 141 -18.86 -1.46 10.29
CA GLY A 141 -17.42 -1.30 10.07
C GLY A 141 -16.67 -0.21 10.84
N ALA A 142 -17.36 0.77 11.42
CA ALA A 142 -16.75 1.75 12.32
C ALA A 142 -16.55 1.12 13.70
N ALA A 143 -15.62 0.15 13.79
CA ALA A 143 -14.95 -0.06 15.07
C ALA A 143 -14.48 1.33 15.52
N LYS A 144 -14.99 1.83 16.65
CA LYS A 144 -14.54 3.10 17.22
C LYS A 144 -13.02 3.03 17.27
N ARG A 145 -12.35 3.76 16.37
CA ARG A 145 -10.90 3.83 16.31
C ARG A 145 -10.46 4.22 17.72
N PRO A 146 -9.71 3.37 18.43
CA PRO A 146 -9.31 3.71 19.79
C PRO A 146 -8.55 5.02 19.77
N VAL A 147 -8.79 5.83 20.79
CA VAL A 147 -8.23 7.18 20.94
C VAL A 147 -6.70 7.14 21.12
N SER A 148 -6.16 5.96 21.47
CA SER A 148 -4.74 5.72 21.65
C SER A 148 -4.41 4.27 21.28
N TYR A 149 -3.27 4.09 20.63
CA TYR A 149 -2.67 2.80 20.34
C TYR A 149 -1.42 2.62 21.20
N GLU A 150 -1.01 1.37 21.38
CA GLU A 150 0.25 1.04 22.04
C GLU A 150 1.41 1.70 21.28
N VAL A 151 2.36 2.30 22.02
CA VAL A 151 3.58 2.84 21.40
C VAL A 151 4.50 1.66 21.12
N PRO A 152 4.83 1.37 19.86
CA PRO A 152 5.66 0.22 19.54
C PRO A 152 7.10 0.45 20.04
N GLU A 153 7.69 -0.59 20.63
CA GLU A 153 9.09 -0.56 21.03
C GLU A 153 10.00 -0.74 19.81
N VAL A 154 10.86 0.25 19.55
CA VAL A 154 11.87 0.18 18.48
C VAL A 154 13.22 -0.18 19.09
N LYS A 155 13.71 -1.38 18.77
CA LYS A 155 14.99 -1.92 19.26
C LYS A 155 16.09 -1.68 18.23
N LEU A 156 17.24 -1.19 18.65
CA LEU A 156 18.44 -1.13 17.82
C LEU A 156 19.19 -2.46 17.87
N ARG A 157 19.54 -3.01 16.71
CA ARG A 157 20.41 -4.19 16.58
C ARG A 157 21.44 -3.96 15.47
N GLY A 158 22.64 -3.54 15.88
CA GLY A 158 23.61 -2.98 14.94
C GLY A 158 23.06 -1.68 14.35
N ASP A 159 23.17 -1.53 13.04
CA ASP A 159 22.64 -0.36 12.30
C ASP A 159 21.20 -0.54 11.83
N ALA A 160 20.52 -1.62 12.24
CA ALA A 160 19.13 -1.86 11.89
C ALA A 160 18.19 -1.61 13.08
N ARG A 161 16.95 -1.25 12.74
CA ARG A 161 15.85 -1.12 13.70
C ARG A 161 14.94 -2.33 13.63
N TRP A 162 14.52 -2.83 14.79
CA TRP A 162 13.56 -3.91 14.93
C TRP A 162 12.32 -3.38 15.61
N VAL A 163 11.16 -3.63 15.02
CA VAL A 163 9.88 -3.18 15.55
C VAL A 163 8.82 -4.27 15.40
N MET A 164 7.96 -4.39 16.39
CA MET A 164 6.80 -5.29 16.39
C MET A 164 5.54 -4.43 16.35
N LEU A 165 4.67 -4.69 15.37
CA LEU A 165 3.39 -4.00 15.19
C LEU A 165 2.25 -5.00 15.35
N ARG A 166 1.20 -4.65 16.11
CA ARG A 166 0.08 -5.57 16.40
C ARG A 166 -1.28 -4.90 16.31
N GLY A 167 -2.33 -5.63 15.92
CA GLY A 167 -3.70 -5.14 15.98
C GLY A 167 -4.38 -5.10 14.61
N THR A 168 -5.40 -4.25 14.46
CA THR A 168 -6.07 -4.05 13.16
C THR A 168 -5.13 -3.39 12.17
N ASP A 169 -5.41 -3.50 10.87
CA ASP A 169 -4.57 -2.87 9.83
C ASP A 169 -4.35 -1.38 10.07
N TYR A 170 -5.42 -0.66 10.43
CA TYR A 170 -5.34 0.73 10.87
C TYR A 170 -4.37 0.93 12.06
N ALA A 171 -4.46 0.06 13.08
CA ALA A 171 -3.59 0.14 14.26
C ALA A 171 -2.12 -0.05 13.91
N LEU A 172 -1.81 -0.94 12.96
CA LEU A 172 -0.45 -1.14 12.45
C LEU A 172 0.09 0.14 11.81
N GLY A 173 -0.72 0.81 11.01
CA GLY A 173 -0.39 2.08 10.37
C GLY A 173 -0.11 3.18 11.38
N PHE A 174 -0.99 3.32 12.37
CA PHE A 174 -0.85 4.32 13.43
C PHE A 174 0.42 4.07 14.27
N GLN A 175 0.70 2.81 14.62
CA GLN A 175 1.93 2.43 15.32
C GLN A 175 3.17 2.76 14.49
N ARG A 176 3.16 2.47 13.18
CA ARG A 176 4.26 2.82 12.26
C ARG A 176 4.51 4.33 12.23
N ALA A 177 3.44 5.14 12.15
CA ALA A 177 3.55 6.58 12.24
C ALA A 177 4.14 7.03 13.59
N THR A 178 3.77 6.38 14.68
CA THR A 178 4.34 6.67 16.01
C THR A 178 5.82 6.29 16.10
N ALA A 179 6.23 5.19 15.45
CA ALA A 179 7.61 4.71 15.47
C ALA A 179 8.56 5.55 14.61
N PHE A 180 8.08 6.04 13.46
CA PHE A 180 8.93 6.63 12.41
C PHE A 180 8.41 7.99 11.89
N GLY A 181 7.55 8.67 12.65
CA GLY A 181 6.84 9.87 12.21
C GLY A 181 7.74 10.97 11.67
N ASP A 182 8.80 11.31 12.42
CA ASP A 182 9.78 12.34 12.04
C ASP A 182 10.46 12.01 10.70
N ILE A 183 10.73 10.73 10.45
CA ILE A 183 11.39 10.27 9.23
C ILE A 183 10.43 10.29 8.06
N LEU A 184 9.20 9.80 8.24
CA LEU A 184 8.16 9.85 7.20
C LEU A 184 7.81 11.28 6.81
N GLN A 185 7.77 12.19 7.80
CA GLN A 185 7.61 13.61 7.54
C GLN A 185 8.81 14.19 6.78
N SER A 186 10.04 13.83 7.16
CA SER A 186 11.23 14.23 6.41
C SER A 186 11.18 13.73 4.97
N VAL A 187 10.79 12.46 4.72
CA VAL A 187 10.64 11.91 3.36
C VAL A 187 9.61 12.70 2.55
N TYR A 188 8.48 13.05 3.16
CA TYR A 188 7.49 13.90 2.51
C TYR A 188 8.06 15.27 2.13
N GLU A 189 8.79 15.91 3.03
CA GLU A 189 9.38 17.24 2.79
C GLU A 189 10.52 17.20 1.77
N THR A 190 11.47 16.27 1.90
CA THR A 190 12.71 16.26 1.12
C THR A 190 12.61 15.48 -0.18
N GLU A 191 11.70 14.51 -0.28
CA GLU A 191 11.56 13.69 -1.49
C GLU A 191 10.29 14.02 -2.26
N VAL A 192 9.13 14.16 -1.60
CA VAL A 192 7.88 14.48 -2.32
C VAL A 192 7.80 15.96 -2.69
N LEU A 193 7.85 16.87 -1.72
CA LEU A 193 7.67 18.30 -1.98
C LEU A 193 8.80 18.88 -2.82
N ALA A 194 10.05 18.47 -2.57
CA ALA A 194 11.19 18.88 -3.38
C ALA A 194 11.04 18.43 -4.84
N SER A 195 10.69 17.16 -5.08
CA SER A 195 10.48 16.64 -6.45
C SER A 195 9.36 17.38 -7.18
N ILE A 196 8.27 17.72 -6.49
CA ILE A 196 7.16 18.49 -7.08
C ILE A 196 7.58 19.94 -7.37
N ALA A 197 8.42 20.54 -6.51
CA ALA A 197 8.93 21.90 -6.71
C ALA A 197 9.95 21.98 -7.87
N GLU A 198 10.74 20.93 -8.08
CA GLU A 198 11.74 20.82 -9.15
C GLU A 198 11.18 20.33 -10.48
N ALA A 199 9.99 19.70 -10.47
CA ALA A 199 9.35 19.21 -11.68
C ALA A 199 9.06 20.34 -12.67
N GLU A 200 9.53 20.23 -13.91
CA GLU A 200 9.26 21.22 -14.95
C GLU A 200 7.76 21.22 -15.29
N PRO A 201 7.05 22.35 -15.08
CA PRO A 201 5.65 22.46 -15.48
C PRO A 201 5.58 22.59 -17.00
N VAL A 202 4.90 21.64 -17.67
CA VAL A 202 4.65 21.74 -19.11
C VAL A 202 3.34 22.46 -19.34
N THR A 203 3.45 23.65 -19.93
CA THR A 203 2.33 24.49 -20.34
C THR A 203 2.39 24.68 -21.86
N ARG A 204 1.30 24.42 -22.57
CA ARG A 204 1.07 24.86 -23.96
C ARG A 204 0.81 26.38 -24.02
N SER A 205 0.43 27.01 -22.91
CA SER A 205 0.19 28.45 -22.79
C SER A 205 1.47 29.24 -22.46
N PRO A 206 1.91 30.17 -23.34
CA PRO A 206 3.09 31.02 -23.09
C PRO A 206 2.96 31.89 -21.83
N VAL A 207 1.73 32.25 -21.44
CA VAL A 207 1.47 33.09 -20.26
C VAL A 207 1.60 32.28 -18.98
N LEU A 208 1.06 31.06 -18.95
CA LEU A 208 1.23 30.15 -17.82
C LEU A 208 2.69 29.74 -17.66
N GLY A 209 3.39 29.44 -18.76
CA GLY A 209 4.83 29.15 -18.73
C GLY A 209 5.68 30.31 -18.18
N TRP A 210 5.30 31.56 -18.46
CA TRP A 210 5.94 32.73 -17.86
C TRP A 210 5.63 32.88 -16.36
N LEU A 211 4.40 32.58 -15.94
CA LEU A 211 3.97 32.64 -14.54
C LEU A 211 4.63 31.56 -13.69
N THR A 212 4.70 30.33 -14.18
CA THR A 212 5.30 29.18 -13.48
C THR A 212 6.80 29.38 -13.24
N GLN A 213 7.50 30.13 -14.10
CA GLN A 213 8.90 30.53 -13.89
C GLN A 213 9.11 31.58 -12.78
N ARG A 214 8.05 32.26 -12.32
CA ARG A 214 8.13 33.39 -11.37
C ARG A 214 7.39 33.16 -10.05
N LEU A 215 6.56 32.14 -9.96
CA LEU A 215 5.74 31.83 -8.79
C LEU A 215 6.05 30.42 -8.30
N ASN A 216 6.03 30.23 -6.98
CA ASN A 216 6.01 28.88 -6.41
C ASN A 216 4.65 28.24 -6.74
N VAL A 217 4.64 27.27 -7.64
CA VAL A 217 3.44 26.55 -8.07
C VAL A 217 3.18 25.27 -7.27
N THR A 218 4.07 24.90 -6.34
CA THR A 218 3.92 23.70 -5.50
C THR A 218 2.56 23.59 -4.81
N PRO A 219 1.95 24.66 -4.24
CA PRO A 219 0.63 24.56 -3.61
C PRO A 219 -0.50 24.15 -4.58
N VAL A 220 -0.33 24.42 -5.87
CA VAL A 220 -1.28 24.04 -6.93
C VAL A 220 -0.90 22.71 -7.55
N ALA A 221 0.40 22.42 -7.69
CA ALA A 221 0.91 21.18 -8.27
C ALA A 221 0.74 19.96 -7.35
N LEU A 222 0.79 20.15 -6.03
CA LEU A 222 0.70 19.07 -5.05
C LEU A 222 -0.64 18.30 -5.11
N PRO A 223 -1.82 18.95 -5.11
CA PRO A 223 -3.10 18.26 -5.29
C PRO A 223 -3.17 17.49 -6.61
N VAL A 224 -2.52 18.00 -7.66
CA VAL A 224 -2.47 17.37 -8.98
C VAL A 224 -1.61 16.13 -8.97
N ALA A 225 -0.43 16.21 -8.37
CA ALA A 225 0.45 15.07 -8.17
C ALA A 225 -0.25 13.97 -7.36
N ALA A 226 -0.96 14.33 -6.29
CA ALA A 226 -1.79 13.38 -5.55
C ALA A 226 -2.84 12.72 -6.44
N ALA A 227 -3.55 13.52 -7.22
CA ALA A 227 -4.58 13.02 -8.11
C ALA A 227 -4.03 12.09 -9.20
N MET A 228 -2.85 12.39 -9.78
CA MET A 228 -2.12 11.48 -10.69
C MET A 228 -1.65 10.19 -10.02
N ALA A 229 -1.40 10.23 -8.71
CA ALA A 229 -0.98 9.05 -7.96
C ALA A 229 -2.17 8.12 -7.62
N ARG A 230 -3.42 8.61 -7.63
CA ARG A 230 -4.61 7.82 -7.23
C ARG A 230 -4.89 6.58 -8.10
N PRO A 231 -4.71 6.58 -9.43
CA PRO A 231 -4.77 5.36 -10.25
C PRO A 231 -3.91 4.20 -9.75
N ARG A 232 -2.86 4.49 -8.99
CA ARG A 232 -1.98 3.48 -8.40
C ARG A 232 -2.58 2.83 -7.14
N LEU A 233 -3.68 3.36 -6.60
CA LEU A 233 -4.46 2.67 -5.56
C LEU A 233 -5.29 1.53 -6.14
N ASN A 234 -5.49 1.49 -7.46
CA ASN A 234 -6.30 0.46 -8.10
C ASN A 234 -5.71 -0.94 -7.82
N LYS A 235 -6.54 -1.85 -7.30
CA LYS A 235 -6.14 -3.21 -6.86
C LYS A 235 -5.13 -3.23 -5.70
N LEU A 236 -4.96 -2.13 -4.98
CA LEU A 236 -4.29 -2.17 -3.68
C LEU A 236 -5.09 -3.05 -2.72
N SER A 237 -4.39 -3.88 -1.97
CA SER A 237 -4.97 -4.68 -0.89
C SER A 237 -5.74 -3.80 0.10
N GLU A 238 -6.94 -4.23 0.51
CA GLU A 238 -7.74 -3.53 1.52
C GLU A 238 -6.97 -3.40 2.85
N HIS A 239 -6.20 -4.43 3.23
CA HIS A 239 -5.33 -4.40 4.40
C HIS A 239 -4.30 -3.27 4.32
N VAL A 240 -3.71 -3.07 3.14
CA VAL A 240 -2.70 -2.03 2.93
C VAL A 240 -3.33 -0.64 2.87
N ALA A 241 -4.50 -0.51 2.26
CA ALA A 241 -5.23 0.75 2.22
C ALA A 241 -5.66 1.21 3.64
N GLU A 242 -6.08 0.27 4.49
CA GLU A 242 -6.44 0.57 5.88
C GLU A 242 -5.20 0.87 6.74
N GLU A 243 -4.08 0.16 6.55
CA GLU A 243 -2.80 0.51 7.20
C GLU A 243 -2.34 1.92 6.79
N LEU A 244 -2.46 2.28 5.51
CA LEU A 244 -2.13 3.62 5.02
C LEU A 244 -3.04 4.70 5.61
N THR A 245 -4.32 4.39 5.85
CA THR A 245 -5.25 5.29 6.54
C THR A 245 -4.82 5.52 7.99
N GLY A 246 -4.42 4.44 8.69
CA GLY A 246 -3.86 4.55 10.04
C GLY A 246 -2.54 5.33 10.09
N LEU A 247 -1.68 5.16 9.09
CA LEU A 247 -0.43 5.90 8.94
C LEU A 247 -0.71 7.40 8.78
N ALA A 248 -1.62 7.79 7.89
CA ALA A 248 -1.98 9.18 7.66
C ALA A 248 -2.53 9.85 8.92
N ASP A 249 -3.45 9.17 9.61
CA ASP A 249 -4.04 9.68 10.86
C ASP A 249 -2.98 9.81 11.98
N GLY A 250 -2.07 8.82 12.11
CA GLY A 250 -1.00 8.84 13.10
C GLY A 250 0.06 9.92 12.85
N LEU A 251 0.34 10.23 11.58
CA LEU A 251 1.20 11.35 11.19
C LEU A 251 0.48 12.70 11.31
N GLY A 252 -0.85 12.70 11.40
CA GLY A 252 -1.63 13.93 11.29
C GLY A 252 -1.50 14.57 9.91
N VAL A 253 -1.54 13.79 8.84
CA VAL A 253 -1.56 14.30 7.47
C VAL A 253 -2.79 13.77 6.72
N SER A 254 -3.08 14.32 5.55
CA SER A 254 -4.11 13.77 4.67
C SER A 254 -3.67 12.42 4.10
N PHE A 255 -4.65 11.61 3.67
CA PHE A 255 -4.37 10.33 3.02
C PHE A 255 -3.47 10.49 1.78
N ASP A 256 -3.70 11.52 0.96
CA ASP A 256 -2.91 11.78 -0.23
C ASP A 256 -1.45 12.09 0.11
N GLU A 257 -1.18 12.85 1.18
CA GLU A 257 0.19 13.14 1.63
C GLU A 257 0.92 11.84 2.02
N ALA A 258 0.28 11.00 2.83
CA ALA A 258 0.83 9.69 3.18
C ALA A 258 0.99 8.80 1.95
N TRP A 259 0.04 8.80 1.02
CA TRP A 259 0.09 8.02 -0.21
C TRP A 259 1.25 8.43 -1.12
N LEU A 260 1.49 9.73 -1.27
CA LEU A 260 2.59 10.26 -2.07
C LEU A 260 3.94 9.77 -1.54
N THR A 261 4.14 9.70 -0.21
CA THR A 261 5.39 9.14 0.37
C THR A 261 5.63 7.69 -0.05
N GLN A 262 4.58 6.90 -0.25
CA GLN A 262 4.70 5.50 -0.66
C GLN A 262 4.90 5.33 -2.16
N CYS A 263 4.60 6.38 -2.92
CA CYS A 263 4.85 6.41 -4.35
C CYS A 263 6.26 6.96 -4.68
N VAL A 264 7.02 7.50 -3.72
CA VAL A 264 8.37 8.11 -3.87
C VAL A 264 9.35 7.32 -4.74
N PRO A 265 9.53 5.99 -4.58
CA PRO A 265 10.44 5.22 -5.43
C PRO A 265 10.11 5.26 -6.92
N ALA A 266 8.88 5.67 -7.24
CA ALA A 266 8.46 5.96 -8.58
C ALA A 266 8.93 7.37 -9.01
N PHE A 267 8.86 8.39 -8.15
CA PHE A 267 9.22 9.79 -8.50
C PHE A 267 10.71 10.05 -8.74
N GLN A 268 11.61 9.22 -8.21
CA GLN A 268 13.04 9.46 -8.33
C GLN A 268 13.53 9.25 -9.79
N PRO A 269 14.36 10.16 -10.36
CA PRO A 269 14.97 10.00 -11.67
C PRO A 269 15.76 8.68 -11.76
N ALA A 270 15.84 8.05 -12.94
CA ALA A 270 16.54 6.78 -13.11
C ALA A 270 18.01 6.75 -12.63
N ALA A 271 18.68 7.91 -12.61
CA ALA A 271 20.05 8.07 -12.15
C ALA A 271 20.19 8.13 -10.61
N ASP A 272 19.18 8.66 -9.92
CA ASP A 272 19.14 8.81 -8.46
C ASP A 272 18.21 7.80 -7.78
N SER A 273 17.36 7.14 -8.57
CA SER A 273 16.65 5.95 -8.17
C SER A 273 17.72 4.96 -7.83
N VAL A 274 17.90 4.83 -6.55
CA VAL A 274 18.64 3.76 -5.98
C VAL A 274 17.89 2.49 -6.37
N GLY A 275 18.28 1.93 -7.51
CA GLY A 275 17.64 0.75 -8.06
C GLY A 275 17.67 -0.30 -6.97
N LEU A 276 16.49 -0.78 -6.60
CA LEU A 276 16.33 -1.95 -5.74
C LEU A 276 17.04 -3.12 -6.44
N GLY A 277 18.35 -3.20 -6.28
CA GLY A 277 19.17 -4.26 -6.79
C GLY A 277 19.15 -5.40 -5.79
N GLY A 278 19.80 -6.48 -6.18
CA GLY A 278 19.99 -7.58 -5.27
C GLY A 278 20.34 -8.84 -6.00
N THR A 279 20.72 -9.83 -5.20
CA THR A 279 20.97 -11.18 -5.66
C THR A 279 19.94 -12.06 -4.96
N LEU A 280 19.09 -12.73 -5.74
CA LEU A 280 18.11 -13.68 -5.22
C LEU A 280 18.51 -15.10 -5.61
N VAL A 281 18.34 -16.06 -4.71
CA VAL A 281 18.62 -17.48 -4.98
C VAL A 281 17.65 -18.36 -4.22
N ALA A 282 17.30 -19.51 -4.78
CA ALA A 282 16.57 -20.55 -4.08
C ALA A 282 17.14 -21.94 -4.40
N ALA A 283 17.17 -22.79 -3.38
CA ALA A 283 17.44 -24.22 -3.50
C ALA A 283 16.19 -24.99 -3.04
N ILE A 284 15.86 -26.09 -3.72
CA ILE A 284 14.62 -26.84 -3.48
C ILE A 284 14.79 -28.35 -3.64
N GLY A 285 14.04 -29.13 -2.87
CA GLY A 285 14.05 -30.59 -2.88
C GLY A 285 15.41 -31.14 -2.48
N ASP A 286 15.90 -32.13 -3.22
CA ASP A 286 17.19 -32.79 -2.95
C ASP A 286 18.36 -31.81 -2.83
N ARG A 287 18.33 -30.69 -3.58
CA ARG A 287 19.35 -29.62 -3.48
C ARG A 287 19.30 -28.86 -2.15
N ALA A 288 18.15 -28.74 -1.51
CA ALA A 288 18.03 -28.12 -0.18
C ALA A 288 18.16 -29.15 0.96
N GLY A 289 18.36 -30.43 0.65
CA GLY A 289 18.51 -31.49 1.63
C GLY A 289 17.31 -31.59 2.58
N ALA A 290 17.59 -31.64 3.89
CA ALA A 290 16.56 -31.77 4.92
C ALA A 290 15.67 -30.53 5.08
N ASP A 291 16.11 -29.38 4.56
CA ASP A 291 15.36 -28.13 4.66
C ASP A 291 14.25 -28.04 3.61
N ASP A 292 14.33 -28.87 2.55
CA ASP A 292 13.42 -28.96 1.37
C ASP A 292 13.26 -27.67 0.56
N LEU A 293 13.42 -26.51 1.18
CA LEU A 293 13.38 -25.19 0.57
C LEU A 293 14.29 -24.23 1.33
N LEU A 294 15.17 -23.55 0.60
CA LEU A 294 15.99 -22.45 1.09
C LEU A 294 15.86 -21.28 0.12
N VAL A 295 15.80 -20.06 0.65
CA VAL A 295 15.78 -18.82 -0.16
C VAL A 295 16.81 -17.85 0.40
N GLY A 296 17.69 -17.34 -0.46
CA GLY A 296 18.65 -16.29 -0.11
C GLY A 296 18.34 -14.99 -0.86
N CYS A 297 18.49 -13.85 -0.19
CA CYS A 297 18.46 -12.55 -0.87
C CYS A 297 19.44 -11.54 -0.27
N ASN A 298 20.13 -10.80 -1.12
CA ASN A 298 20.69 -9.49 -0.79
C ASN A 298 19.74 -8.39 -1.29
N MET A 299 19.52 -7.37 -0.47
CA MET A 299 18.82 -6.14 -0.88
C MET A 299 19.84 -5.01 -1.02
N ASP A 300 19.95 -4.48 -2.23
CA ASP A 300 20.84 -3.37 -2.54
C ASP A 300 20.05 -2.08 -2.73
N TYR A 301 20.34 -1.09 -1.89
CA TYR A 301 19.92 0.28 -2.10
C TYR A 301 20.93 1.28 -1.48
N ALA A 302 21.50 2.14 -2.31
CA ALA A 302 22.26 3.34 -1.97
C ALA A 302 21.55 4.43 -1.12
N SER A 303 20.29 4.28 -0.70
CA SER A 303 19.69 5.21 0.27
C SER A 303 20.44 5.12 1.62
N THR A 304 20.50 6.26 2.33
CA THR A 304 20.97 6.34 3.72
C THR A 304 19.91 5.89 4.71
N ALA A 305 18.71 5.54 4.25
CA ALA A 305 17.62 5.09 5.10
C ALA A 305 18.02 3.84 5.89
N THR A 306 17.75 3.88 7.19
CA THR A 306 18.08 2.81 8.13
C THR A 306 17.27 1.55 7.79
N PRO A 307 17.90 0.36 7.63
CA PRO A 307 17.17 -0.89 7.47
C PRO A 307 16.26 -1.17 8.66
N VAL A 308 15.05 -1.65 8.39
CA VAL A 308 14.06 -1.99 9.41
C VAL A 308 13.58 -3.42 9.19
N LEU A 309 13.65 -4.23 10.24
CA LEU A 309 12.88 -5.47 10.34
C LEU A 309 11.59 -5.18 11.09
N THR A 310 10.47 -5.46 10.46
CA THR A 310 9.14 -5.30 11.05
C THR A 310 8.51 -6.68 11.20
N GLU A 311 8.16 -7.03 12.43
CA GLU A 311 7.28 -8.17 12.72
C GLU A 311 5.85 -7.65 12.80
N LEU A 312 4.95 -8.16 11.95
CA LEU A 312 3.54 -7.75 11.92
C LEU A 312 2.64 -8.88 12.39
N ALA A 313 1.80 -8.56 13.37
CA ALA A 313 0.74 -9.43 13.86
C ALA A 313 -0.64 -8.78 13.67
N PRO A 314 -1.18 -8.78 12.44
CA PRO A 314 -2.51 -8.27 12.17
C PRO A 314 -3.57 -9.15 12.84
N THR A 315 -4.73 -8.58 13.17
CA THR A 315 -5.90 -9.33 13.67
C THR A 315 -6.62 -10.12 12.57
N VAL A 316 -6.42 -9.77 11.31
CA VAL A 316 -7.01 -10.42 10.14
C VAL A 316 -5.92 -10.71 9.11
N GLY A 317 -5.94 -11.91 8.54
CA GLY A 317 -4.87 -12.37 7.64
C GLY A 317 -3.73 -13.03 8.42
N LEU A 318 -2.59 -13.20 7.74
CA LEU A 318 -1.43 -13.91 8.25
C LEU A 318 -0.47 -12.97 8.95
N ARG A 319 0.20 -13.49 9.98
CA ARG A 319 1.37 -12.85 10.57
C ARG A 319 2.56 -12.98 9.64
N PHE A 320 3.43 -11.97 9.63
CA PHE A 320 4.61 -12.00 8.77
C PHE A 320 5.73 -11.11 9.29
N VAL A 321 6.93 -11.39 8.80
CA VAL A 321 8.10 -10.54 8.98
C VAL A 321 8.48 -9.98 7.62
N GLN A 322 8.77 -8.69 7.61
CA GLN A 322 9.24 -7.98 6.42
C GLN A 322 10.51 -7.21 6.74
N ILE A 323 11.33 -7.01 5.71
CA ILE A 323 12.50 -6.13 5.80
C ILE A 323 12.32 -5.00 4.79
N GLY A 324 12.51 -3.77 5.26
CA GLY A 324 12.44 -2.56 4.45
C GLY A 324 13.30 -1.48 5.08
N HIS A 325 12.83 -0.25 5.01
CA HIS A 325 13.45 0.88 5.69
C HIS A 325 12.38 1.77 6.32
N GLU A 326 12.80 2.66 7.21
CA GLU A 326 11.96 3.52 8.06
C GLU A 326 10.98 4.45 7.31
N GLY A 327 11.25 4.74 6.03
CA GLY A 327 10.39 5.58 5.18
C GLY A 327 9.33 4.82 4.36
N LEU A 328 9.31 3.48 4.44
CA LEU A 328 8.47 2.65 3.56
C LEU A 328 7.50 1.79 4.37
N LEU A 329 6.23 1.81 3.97
CA LEU A 329 5.19 0.93 4.51
C LEU A 329 5.27 -0.48 3.91
N GLY A 330 5.56 -0.57 2.61
CA GLY A 330 5.78 -1.82 1.89
C GLY A 330 7.09 -2.53 2.20
N THR A 331 7.38 -3.59 1.44
CA THR A 331 8.61 -4.38 1.59
C THR A 331 9.08 -4.95 0.26
N PHE A 332 10.37 -5.27 0.19
CA PHE A 332 10.98 -5.98 -0.92
C PHE A 332 11.41 -7.39 -0.56
N CYS A 333 11.43 -7.76 0.72
CA CYS A 333 11.59 -9.16 1.12
C CYS A 333 10.89 -9.47 2.45
N GLY A 334 10.29 -10.64 2.54
CA GLY A 334 9.65 -11.09 3.76
C GLY A 334 9.18 -12.53 3.69
N MET A 335 8.74 -13.03 4.85
CA MET A 335 8.17 -14.36 5.02
C MET A 335 6.97 -14.29 5.95
N ASN A 336 5.89 -14.96 5.61
CA ASN A 336 4.74 -15.09 6.50
C ASN A 336 4.80 -16.35 7.37
N GLU A 337 3.90 -16.46 8.34
CA GLU A 337 3.88 -17.55 9.33
C GLU A 337 3.63 -18.94 8.73
N THR A 338 3.19 -19.02 7.47
CA THR A 338 3.05 -20.28 6.74
C THR A 338 4.32 -20.67 5.98
N GLY A 339 5.33 -19.81 5.95
CA GLY A 339 6.57 -20.00 5.19
C GLY A 339 6.51 -19.51 3.74
N LEU A 340 5.47 -18.79 3.32
CA LEU A 340 5.50 -18.13 2.01
C LEU A 340 6.54 -17.01 2.05
N VAL A 341 7.54 -17.09 1.19
CA VAL A 341 8.61 -16.09 1.00
C VAL A 341 8.34 -15.33 -0.29
N VAL A 342 8.53 -14.03 -0.23
CA VAL A 342 8.55 -13.15 -1.41
C VAL A 342 9.77 -12.26 -1.34
N CYS A 343 10.56 -12.23 -2.40
CA CYS A 343 11.72 -11.35 -2.56
C CYS A 343 11.68 -10.65 -3.92
N VAL A 344 12.06 -9.37 -3.95
CA VAL A 344 12.01 -8.53 -5.15
C VAL A 344 13.41 -8.03 -5.48
N SER A 345 13.75 -8.09 -6.76
CA SER A 345 14.91 -7.41 -7.34
C SER A 345 14.45 -6.68 -8.60
N ARG A 346 15.07 -5.55 -8.92
CA ARG A 346 14.84 -4.82 -10.16
C ARG A 346 15.78 -5.35 -11.25
N SER A 347 15.29 -5.42 -12.48
CA SER A 347 16.01 -6.04 -13.61
C SER A 347 16.48 -5.04 -14.68
N GLY A 348 16.51 -3.74 -14.37
CA GLY A 348 16.96 -2.69 -15.29
C GLY A 348 16.86 -1.30 -14.65
N PRO A 349 17.42 -0.26 -15.30
CA PRO A 349 17.16 1.12 -14.89
C PRO A 349 15.65 1.38 -14.92
N PRO A 350 15.10 2.30 -14.11
CA PRO A 350 13.72 2.69 -14.29
C PRO A 350 13.49 3.15 -15.72
N ASP A 351 12.47 2.59 -16.36
CA ASP A 351 11.72 3.39 -17.30
C ASP A 351 11.23 4.61 -16.52
N GLU A 352 11.48 5.78 -17.10
CA GLU A 352 11.19 7.16 -16.70
C GLU A 352 10.32 7.37 -15.44
N SER A 353 10.64 8.43 -14.68
CA SER A 353 9.78 8.89 -13.58
C SER A 353 8.31 8.91 -14.07
N PRO A 354 7.38 8.20 -13.42
CA PRO A 354 5.96 8.20 -13.76
C PRO A 354 5.32 9.57 -13.53
N PHE A 355 6.10 10.51 -12.97
CA PHE A 355 6.01 11.95 -13.13
C PHE A 355 5.56 12.39 -14.52
N GLY A 356 6.36 11.94 -15.49
CA GLY A 356 6.63 12.75 -16.67
C GLY A 356 6.88 14.23 -16.29
N PRO A 357 6.80 15.15 -17.25
CA PRO A 357 6.50 16.54 -16.94
C PRO A 357 5.09 16.68 -16.32
N LEU A 358 4.91 17.58 -15.34
CA LEU A 358 3.58 17.90 -14.81
C LEU A 358 2.80 18.71 -15.87
N PRO A 359 1.74 18.17 -16.49
CA PRO A 359 1.07 18.86 -17.60
C PRO A 359 0.05 19.85 -17.05
N VAL A 360 0.53 21.01 -16.60
CA VAL A 360 -0.25 22.08 -15.96
C VAL A 360 -1.36 22.61 -16.88
N ASP A 361 -1.22 22.50 -18.20
CA ASP A 361 -2.27 22.88 -19.13
C ASP A 361 -3.40 21.85 -19.23
N ASP A 362 -3.09 20.56 -19.13
CA ASP A 362 -4.08 19.48 -19.15
C ASP A 362 -4.91 19.50 -17.85
N LEU A 363 -4.31 19.97 -16.75
CA LEU A 363 -5.00 20.32 -15.51
C LEU A 363 -6.08 21.39 -15.70
N LEU A 364 -5.80 22.43 -16.50
CA LEU A 364 -6.72 23.55 -16.73
C LEU A 364 -7.76 23.26 -17.82
N SER A 365 -7.47 22.33 -18.73
CA SER A 365 -8.36 21.93 -19.84
C SER A 365 -9.32 20.79 -19.47
N GLY A 366 -9.04 20.04 -18.40
CA GLY A 366 -9.86 18.91 -17.95
C GLY A 366 -9.57 17.58 -18.65
N GLU A 367 -8.52 17.49 -19.47
CA GLU A 367 -8.08 16.26 -20.16
C GLU A 367 -7.11 15.46 -19.28
N PHE A 368 -7.58 14.98 -18.11
CA PHE A 368 -6.72 14.43 -17.06
C PHE A 368 -7.36 13.26 -16.28
N PRO A 369 -6.58 12.25 -15.82
CA PRO A 369 -5.15 12.05 -16.05
C PRO A 369 -4.84 11.56 -17.48
N PRO A 370 -3.60 11.70 -17.98
CA PRO A 370 -3.21 11.19 -19.30
C PRO A 370 -3.54 9.70 -19.47
N ALA A 371 -3.88 9.28 -20.69
CA ALA A 371 -4.22 7.87 -20.99
C ALA A 371 -3.11 6.88 -20.63
N ASP A 372 -1.85 7.33 -20.61
CA ASP A 372 -0.68 6.51 -20.31
C ASP A 372 -0.25 6.56 -18.83
N THR A 373 -1.10 7.10 -17.94
CA THR A 373 -0.80 7.15 -16.50
C THR A 373 -0.64 5.73 -15.95
N PRO A 374 0.51 5.39 -15.33
CA PRO A 374 0.73 4.05 -14.80
C PRO A 374 -0.32 3.65 -13.76
N GLU A 375 -1.01 2.53 -14.00
CA GLU A 375 -1.98 1.97 -13.07
C GLU A 375 -1.37 0.91 -12.16
N GLY A 376 -1.95 0.80 -10.96
CA GLY A 376 -1.62 -0.22 -9.98
C GLY A 376 -0.53 0.20 -8.97
N PRO A 377 -0.52 -0.45 -7.80
CA PRO A 377 0.30 -0.03 -6.67
C PRO A 377 1.79 -0.33 -6.88
N PRO A 378 2.68 0.41 -6.19
CA PRO A 378 4.09 0.05 -6.07
C PRO A 378 4.28 -1.43 -5.67
N VAL A 379 5.26 -2.09 -6.28
CA VAL A 379 5.54 -3.53 -6.05
C VAL A 379 5.74 -3.84 -4.57
N SER A 380 6.33 -2.90 -3.81
CA SER A 380 6.58 -3.07 -2.39
C SER A 380 5.30 -3.21 -1.56
N LEU A 381 4.23 -2.51 -1.96
CA LEU A 381 2.92 -2.60 -1.33
C LEU A 381 2.17 -3.86 -1.75
N VAL A 382 2.33 -4.29 -3.00
CA VAL A 382 1.77 -5.56 -3.51
C VAL A 382 2.34 -6.72 -2.72
N VAL A 383 3.67 -6.79 -2.59
CA VAL A 383 4.35 -7.88 -1.88
C VAL A 383 4.00 -7.89 -0.40
N ARG A 384 3.93 -6.72 0.25
CA ARG A 384 3.42 -6.61 1.63
C ARG A 384 1.98 -7.13 1.75
N GLY A 385 1.11 -6.83 0.78
CA GLY A 385 -0.26 -7.36 0.75
C GLY A 385 -0.28 -8.89 0.64
N ILE A 386 0.51 -9.46 -0.27
CA ILE A 386 0.64 -10.92 -0.48
C ILE A 386 1.04 -11.65 0.81
N LEU A 387 2.00 -11.11 1.56
CA LEU A 387 2.48 -11.74 2.79
C LEU A 387 1.36 -11.87 3.85
N GLN A 388 0.42 -10.94 3.89
CA GLN A 388 -0.73 -11.00 4.81
C GLN A 388 -1.91 -11.81 4.25
N GLU A 389 -2.16 -11.77 2.94
CA GLU A 389 -3.39 -12.29 2.34
C GLU A 389 -3.38 -13.80 2.05
N THR A 390 -2.22 -14.39 1.78
CA THR A 390 -2.18 -15.74 1.22
C THR A 390 -1.03 -16.58 1.74
N ALA A 391 -1.33 -17.85 2.00
CA ALA A 391 -0.36 -18.91 2.24
C ALA A 391 0.02 -19.68 0.95
N ILE A 392 -0.71 -19.40 -0.14
CA ILE A 392 -0.70 -20.21 -1.36
C ILE A 392 0.12 -19.51 -2.44
N LEU A 393 1.15 -20.19 -2.94
CA LEU A 393 2.03 -19.69 -4.00
C LEU A 393 1.25 -19.28 -5.25
N ASP A 394 0.37 -20.13 -5.77
CA ASP A 394 -0.37 -19.83 -7.01
C ASP A 394 -1.28 -18.61 -6.88
N ARG A 395 -1.81 -18.33 -5.67
CA ARG A 395 -2.57 -17.11 -5.39
C ARG A 395 -1.65 -15.88 -5.41
N ALA A 396 -0.45 -15.98 -4.85
CA ALA A 396 0.54 -14.90 -4.93
C ALA A 396 0.94 -14.61 -6.39
N LEU A 397 1.13 -15.65 -7.22
CA LEU A 397 1.43 -15.48 -8.65
C LEU A 397 0.28 -14.77 -9.38
N ALA A 398 -0.96 -15.19 -9.11
CA ALA A 398 -2.14 -14.58 -9.74
C ALA A 398 -2.28 -13.09 -9.38
N LEU A 399 -1.98 -12.71 -8.13
CA LEU A 399 -1.99 -11.31 -7.70
C LEU A 399 -0.93 -10.48 -8.43
N LEU A 400 0.31 -10.98 -8.54
CA LEU A 400 1.40 -10.31 -9.26
C LEU A 400 1.09 -10.17 -10.76
N GLN A 401 0.57 -11.22 -11.39
CA GLN A 401 0.24 -11.23 -12.82
C GLN A 401 -0.95 -10.34 -13.17
N ALA A 402 -1.84 -10.06 -12.21
CA ALA A 402 -3.00 -9.19 -12.42
C ALA A 402 -2.65 -7.69 -12.52
N LEU A 403 -1.37 -7.32 -12.32
CA LEU A 403 -0.89 -5.93 -12.23
C LEU A 403 0.09 -5.59 -13.36
N PRO A 404 -0.40 -5.05 -14.49
CA PRO A 404 0.45 -4.73 -15.64
C PRO A 404 1.46 -3.59 -15.38
N GLY A 405 1.27 -2.81 -14.31
CA GLY A 405 2.16 -1.71 -13.92
C GLY A 405 3.47 -2.13 -13.23
N LEU A 406 3.66 -3.43 -12.94
CA LEU A 406 4.84 -3.93 -12.23
C LEU A 406 6.04 -4.26 -13.15
N LYS A 407 6.16 -3.59 -14.30
CA LYS A 407 7.24 -3.88 -15.26
C LYS A 407 8.62 -3.55 -14.68
N GLY A 408 9.63 -4.34 -15.03
CA GLY A 408 11.03 -4.14 -14.64
C GLY A 408 11.44 -4.80 -13.31
N TYR A 409 10.59 -5.66 -12.74
CA TYR A 409 10.88 -6.39 -11.51
C TYR A 409 10.99 -7.90 -11.76
N HIS A 410 11.92 -8.52 -11.04
CA HIS A 410 11.99 -9.95 -10.83
C HIS A 410 11.52 -10.25 -9.41
N VAL A 411 10.48 -11.09 -9.29
CA VAL A 411 9.90 -11.45 -8.01
C VAL A 411 10.07 -12.94 -7.78
N LEU A 412 10.92 -13.30 -6.81
CA LEU A 412 11.07 -14.68 -6.34
C LEU A 412 9.95 -14.96 -5.33
N VAL A 413 9.12 -15.95 -5.61
CA VAL A 413 8.09 -16.45 -4.70
C VAL A 413 8.36 -17.91 -4.41
N ALA A 414 8.43 -18.26 -3.12
CA ALA A 414 8.64 -19.64 -2.70
C ALA A 414 7.73 -20.00 -1.53
N ALA A 415 7.25 -21.24 -1.50
CA ALA A 415 6.40 -21.73 -0.44
C ALA A 415 6.72 -23.20 -0.12
N PRO A 416 6.60 -23.61 1.15
CA PRO A 416 6.60 -25.02 1.52
C PRO A 416 5.38 -25.73 0.89
N PRO A 417 5.31 -27.08 0.96
CA PRO A 417 4.15 -27.80 0.44
C PRO A 417 2.87 -27.30 1.13
N GLY A 418 1.87 -26.92 0.33
CA GLY A 418 0.52 -26.65 0.85
C GLY A 418 -0.17 -27.94 1.31
N GLU A 419 -1.37 -27.84 1.90
CA GLU A 419 -2.11 -29.00 2.43
C GLU A 419 -2.34 -30.13 1.41
N SER A 420 -2.48 -29.78 0.13
CA SER A 420 -2.68 -30.73 -0.98
C SER A 420 -1.40 -31.00 -1.80
N GLY A 421 -0.29 -30.33 -1.48
CA GLY A 421 0.98 -30.42 -2.18
C GLY A 421 1.95 -31.37 -1.49
N SER A 422 2.70 -32.14 -2.27
CA SER A 422 3.72 -33.05 -1.72
C SER A 422 5.13 -32.48 -1.69
N ARG A 423 5.35 -31.29 -2.26
CA ARG A 423 6.69 -30.68 -2.41
C ARG A 423 6.65 -29.17 -2.29
N SER A 424 7.72 -28.61 -1.74
CA SER A 424 7.99 -27.17 -1.82
C SER A 424 8.03 -26.70 -3.27
N ARG A 425 7.75 -25.42 -3.49
CA ARG A 425 7.82 -24.77 -4.80
C ARG A 425 8.52 -23.42 -4.69
N ALA A 426 9.33 -23.08 -5.68
CA ALA A 426 9.94 -21.76 -5.85
C ALA A 426 9.83 -21.36 -7.32
N VAL A 427 9.55 -20.09 -7.59
CA VAL A 427 9.45 -19.52 -8.94
C VAL A 427 9.99 -18.10 -8.96
N VAL A 428 10.46 -17.64 -10.11
CA VAL A 428 10.77 -16.23 -10.36
C VAL A 428 9.81 -15.73 -11.43
N LEU A 429 9.06 -14.67 -11.13
CA LEU A 429 8.31 -13.92 -12.15
C LEU A 429 9.18 -12.79 -12.69
N GLU A 430 9.43 -12.81 -13.98
CA GLU A 430 10.06 -11.70 -14.69
C GLU A 430 8.95 -10.82 -15.26
N LEU A 431 8.66 -9.72 -14.56
CA LEU A 431 7.57 -8.81 -14.88
C LEU A 431 8.02 -7.87 -16.00
N ARG A 432 7.82 -8.29 -17.26
CA ARG A 432 8.08 -7.51 -18.47
C ARG A 432 6.77 -7.10 -19.14
N GLN A 433 6.81 -6.68 -20.41
CA GLN A 433 5.61 -6.51 -21.23
C GLN A 433 4.73 -7.77 -21.24
N LYS A 434 5.39 -8.94 -21.27
CA LYS A 434 4.77 -10.24 -21.01
C LYS A 434 5.44 -10.83 -19.78
N THR A 435 4.67 -11.18 -18.77
CA THR A 435 5.21 -11.87 -17.59
C THR A 435 5.71 -13.25 -17.97
N GLU A 436 6.97 -13.53 -17.64
CA GLU A 436 7.57 -14.85 -17.78
C GLU A 436 7.72 -15.49 -16.41
N VAL A 437 7.47 -16.80 -16.30
CA VAL A 437 7.60 -17.56 -15.06
C VAL A 437 8.74 -18.55 -15.24
N ARG A 438 9.80 -18.39 -14.46
CA ARG A 438 10.94 -19.29 -14.42
C ARG A 438 10.84 -20.26 -13.26
N LEU A 439 11.10 -21.52 -13.58
CA LEU A 439 11.11 -22.63 -12.64
C LEU A 439 12.56 -23.02 -12.31
N PRO A 440 12.81 -23.67 -11.16
CA PRO A 440 14.12 -24.16 -10.80
C PRO A 440 14.64 -25.18 -11.81
N ALA A 441 15.91 -25.09 -12.16
CA ALA A 441 16.62 -26.11 -12.94
C ALA A 441 17.42 -26.98 -11.97
N ASN A 442 17.18 -28.30 -11.98
CA ASN A 442 17.86 -29.25 -11.10
C ASN A 442 17.80 -28.88 -9.60
N GLY A 443 16.69 -28.29 -9.15
CA GLY A 443 16.51 -27.87 -7.75
C GLY A 443 17.19 -26.55 -7.38
N PHE A 444 17.69 -25.78 -8.34
CA PHE A 444 18.36 -24.49 -8.12
C PHE A 444 17.72 -23.40 -8.98
N LEU A 445 17.53 -22.20 -8.41
CA LEU A 445 16.89 -21.08 -9.08
C LEU A 445 17.59 -19.76 -8.71
N LEU A 446 17.93 -18.97 -9.71
CA LEU A 446 18.50 -17.63 -9.56
C LEU A 446 17.44 -16.57 -9.86
N GLY A 447 17.54 -15.42 -9.18
CA GLY A 447 16.66 -14.26 -9.37
C GLY A 447 16.70 -13.64 -10.76
N ALA A 448 17.79 -13.82 -11.50
CA ALA A 448 17.88 -13.49 -12.91
C ALA A 448 18.68 -14.58 -13.65
N ASP A 449 18.47 -14.66 -14.96
CA ASP A 449 19.20 -15.63 -15.80
C ASP A 449 20.48 -14.96 -16.29
N PRO A 450 21.67 -15.41 -15.85
CA PRO A 450 22.92 -14.85 -16.36
C PRO A 450 23.07 -15.07 -17.87
N ASP A 451 22.42 -16.08 -18.43
CA ASP A 451 22.52 -16.41 -19.86
C ASP A 451 21.51 -15.61 -20.71
N ALA A 452 20.62 -14.80 -20.09
CA ALA A 452 19.61 -14.02 -20.82
C ALA A 452 20.18 -12.71 -21.40
N SER A 453 19.87 -12.43 -22.66
CA SER A 453 20.36 -11.23 -23.37
C SER A 453 19.84 -9.89 -22.84
N SER A 454 18.88 -9.89 -21.91
CA SER A 454 18.24 -8.69 -21.37
C SER A 454 18.77 -8.27 -19.99
N ILE A 455 19.65 -9.08 -19.39
CA ILE A 455 20.24 -8.77 -18.09
C ILE A 455 21.36 -7.74 -18.25
N GLY A 456 21.41 -6.74 -17.35
CA GLY A 456 22.51 -5.77 -17.34
C GLY A 456 23.83 -6.43 -16.92
N ALA A 457 24.95 -5.96 -17.45
CA ALA A 457 26.28 -6.55 -17.25
C ALA A 457 26.63 -6.78 -15.76
N SER A 458 26.37 -5.82 -14.87
CA SER A 458 26.63 -5.98 -13.43
C SER A 458 25.75 -7.05 -12.79
N ALA A 459 24.48 -7.19 -13.22
CA ALA A 459 23.63 -8.27 -12.74
C ALA A 459 24.09 -9.62 -13.32
N GLN A 460 24.49 -9.66 -14.59
CA GLN A 460 25.07 -10.84 -15.22
C GLN A 460 26.22 -11.41 -14.38
N THR A 461 27.25 -10.60 -14.13
CA THR A 461 28.43 -11.00 -13.36
C THR A 461 28.06 -11.50 -11.95
N ARG A 462 27.14 -10.83 -11.25
CA ARG A 462 26.66 -11.30 -9.93
C ARG A 462 26.01 -12.66 -9.98
N TYR A 463 25.13 -12.90 -10.95
CA TYR A 463 24.40 -14.16 -11.06
C TYR A 463 25.28 -15.28 -11.61
N GLU A 464 26.26 -14.99 -12.47
CA GLU A 464 27.32 -15.93 -12.86
C GLU A 464 28.15 -16.34 -11.63
N ARG A 465 28.59 -15.37 -10.82
CA ARG A 465 29.32 -15.65 -9.59
C ARG A 465 28.50 -16.48 -8.59
N MET A 466 27.22 -16.18 -8.42
CA MET A 466 26.33 -16.98 -7.57
C MET A 466 26.15 -18.41 -8.10
N LYS A 467 26.09 -18.57 -9.43
CA LYS A 467 26.05 -19.87 -10.11
C LYS A 467 27.36 -20.64 -9.91
N GLU A 468 28.52 -19.98 -9.94
CA GLU A 468 29.82 -20.61 -9.65
C GLU A 468 29.90 -21.13 -8.21
N LEU A 469 29.40 -20.35 -7.24
CA LEU A 469 29.51 -20.68 -5.81
C LEU A 469 28.60 -21.84 -5.40
N LEU A 470 27.40 -21.95 -5.98
CA LEU A 470 26.37 -22.89 -5.52
C LEU A 470 25.86 -23.85 -6.61
N GLY A 471 26.12 -23.58 -7.88
CA GLY A 471 25.48 -24.26 -9.01
C GLY A 471 25.84 -25.74 -9.11
N ASP A 472 27.07 -26.12 -8.76
CA ASP A 472 27.55 -27.50 -8.84
C ASP A 472 27.35 -28.29 -7.52
N GLU A 473 26.89 -27.64 -6.45
CA GLU A 473 26.76 -28.25 -5.13
C GLU A 473 25.60 -29.24 -5.03
N ARG A 474 25.88 -30.50 -4.68
CA ARG A 474 24.82 -31.52 -4.65
C ARG A 474 23.71 -31.21 -3.63
N ILE A 475 24.09 -30.71 -2.46
CA ILE A 475 23.21 -30.29 -1.38
C ILE A 475 23.74 -28.95 -0.88
N ILE A 476 22.86 -27.96 -0.80
CA ILE A 476 23.14 -26.60 -0.35
C ILE A 476 22.53 -26.44 1.04
N ALA A 477 23.36 -26.08 2.02
CA ALA A 477 22.95 -25.74 3.37
C ALA A 477 22.68 -24.23 3.52
N SER A 478 21.89 -23.84 4.53
CA SER A 478 21.61 -22.43 4.80
C SER A 478 22.88 -21.62 5.08
N GLN A 479 23.90 -22.22 5.68
CA GLN A 479 25.20 -21.59 5.91
C GLN A 479 25.96 -21.30 4.61
N GLU A 480 25.89 -22.18 3.60
CA GLU A 480 26.57 -21.96 2.31
C GLU A 480 25.92 -20.80 1.54
N ILE A 481 24.59 -20.64 1.64
CA ILE A 481 23.91 -19.46 1.11
C ILE A 481 24.34 -18.20 1.87
N GLN A 482 24.47 -18.25 3.20
CA GLN A 482 24.97 -17.12 3.98
C GLN A 482 26.37 -16.71 3.52
N GLU A 483 27.28 -17.67 3.34
CA GLU A 483 28.64 -17.41 2.86
C GLU A 483 28.66 -16.85 1.44
N ALA A 484 27.83 -17.40 0.53
CA ALA A 484 27.70 -16.90 -0.84
C ALA A 484 27.14 -15.48 -0.91
N LEU A 485 26.14 -15.14 -0.08
CA LEU A 485 25.58 -13.78 0.00
C LEU A 485 26.60 -12.75 0.53
N LEU A 486 27.63 -13.20 1.25
CA LEU A 486 28.71 -12.37 1.78
C LEU A 486 29.97 -12.38 0.90
N ASP A 487 29.94 -13.01 -0.28
CA ASP A 487 31.08 -13.07 -1.21
C ASP A 487 31.46 -11.66 -1.72
N LYS A 488 32.75 -11.32 -1.53
CA LYS A 488 33.34 -10.02 -1.85
C LYS A 488 34.30 -10.12 -3.04
N HIS A 489 34.01 -10.94 -4.05
CA HIS A 489 34.94 -11.23 -5.14
C HIS A 489 35.71 -9.98 -5.61
N THR A 490 37.03 -10.01 -5.44
CA THR A 490 37.91 -8.88 -5.71
C THR A 490 38.31 -8.91 -7.18
N GLY A 491 37.89 -7.91 -7.96
CA GLY A 491 38.19 -7.82 -9.39
C GLY A 491 37.05 -7.18 -10.18
N ASP A 492 35.82 -7.35 -9.71
CA ASP A 492 34.63 -6.78 -10.33
C ASP A 492 34.35 -5.35 -9.88
N SER A 493 33.62 -4.62 -10.72
CA SER A 493 33.04 -3.32 -10.34
C SER A 493 32.10 -3.49 -9.15
N GLU A 494 31.98 -2.47 -8.29
CA GLU A 494 31.20 -2.60 -7.05
C GLU A 494 29.75 -3.09 -7.25
N PRO A 495 28.97 -2.58 -8.24
CA PRO A 495 27.60 -3.06 -8.47
C PRO A 495 27.51 -4.51 -9.00
N ALA A 496 28.64 -5.06 -9.46
CA ALA A 496 28.76 -6.41 -9.99
C ALA A 496 29.16 -7.45 -8.93
N ARG A 497 29.39 -7.04 -7.67
CA ARG A 497 29.68 -7.95 -6.55
C ARG A 497 28.40 -8.38 -5.84
N ILE A 498 28.35 -9.63 -5.38
CA ILE A 498 27.20 -10.16 -4.62
C ILE A 498 26.98 -9.32 -3.36
N LEU A 499 28.02 -9.14 -2.55
CA LEU A 499 28.05 -8.16 -1.47
C LEU A 499 28.75 -6.88 -1.96
N ASN A 500 28.02 -5.78 -1.96
CA ASN A 500 28.51 -4.49 -2.45
C ASN A 500 28.18 -3.35 -1.46
N PRO A 501 28.74 -2.12 -1.64
CA PRO A 501 28.48 -1.01 -0.73
C PRO A 501 27.03 -0.54 -0.65
N ALA A 502 26.21 -0.91 -1.64
CA ALA A 502 24.77 -0.66 -1.63
C ALA A 502 23.99 -1.79 -0.93
N THR A 503 24.59 -2.93 -0.59
CA THR A 503 23.92 -3.99 0.15
C THR A 503 23.57 -3.50 1.56
N ARG A 504 22.28 -3.52 1.89
CA ARG A 504 21.73 -3.04 3.16
C ARG A 504 21.23 -4.17 4.04
N CYS A 505 20.99 -5.34 3.46
CA CYS A 505 20.57 -6.51 4.19
C CYS A 505 20.87 -7.79 3.38
N SER A 506 21.28 -8.84 4.09
CA SER A 506 21.40 -10.20 3.58
C SER A 506 20.48 -11.11 4.40
N VAL A 507 19.68 -11.94 3.72
CA VAL A 507 18.69 -12.79 4.37
C VAL A 507 18.76 -14.20 3.81
N VAL A 508 18.68 -15.19 4.68
CA VAL A 508 18.43 -16.58 4.31
C VAL A 508 17.18 -17.06 5.03
N PHE A 509 16.18 -17.47 4.27
CA PHE A 509 14.95 -18.06 4.76
C PHE A 509 15.05 -19.58 4.74
N GLU A 510 14.55 -20.21 5.81
CA GLU A 510 14.27 -21.64 5.94
C GLU A 510 12.75 -21.81 6.11
N PRO A 511 11.96 -21.73 5.01
CA PRO A 511 10.50 -21.68 5.06
C PRO A 511 9.83 -22.81 5.84
N VAL A 512 10.33 -24.04 5.68
CA VAL A 512 9.78 -25.22 6.36
C VAL A 512 9.94 -25.10 7.88
N LYS A 513 11.06 -24.53 8.34
CA LYS A 513 11.33 -24.27 9.77
C LYS A 513 10.77 -22.93 10.26
N ARG A 514 10.17 -22.13 9.39
CA ARG A 514 9.67 -20.77 9.67
C ARG A 514 10.74 -19.90 10.33
N THR A 515 11.98 -20.08 9.88
CA THR A 515 13.14 -19.40 10.44
C THR A 515 13.78 -18.55 9.36
N MET A 516 14.27 -17.38 9.73
CA MET A 516 15.08 -16.53 8.86
C MET A 516 16.35 -16.12 9.58
N HIS A 517 17.43 -16.04 8.83
CA HIS A 517 18.72 -15.52 9.27
C HIS A 517 18.92 -14.19 8.56
N VAL A 518 19.10 -13.12 9.32
CA VAL A 518 19.28 -11.78 8.78
C VAL A 518 20.60 -11.18 9.23
N ALA A 519 21.35 -10.61 8.30
CA ALA A 519 22.53 -9.80 8.56
C ALA A 519 22.31 -8.39 8.01
N PHE A 520 22.71 -7.40 8.80
CA PHE A 520 22.77 -6.00 8.38
C PHE A 520 24.24 -5.57 8.38
N PRO A 521 24.65 -4.65 7.48
CA PRO A 521 25.98 -4.06 7.56
C PRO A 521 26.23 -3.43 8.92
N ASP A 522 27.48 -3.45 9.38
CA ASP A 522 27.91 -2.66 10.52
C ASP A 522 28.28 -1.22 10.12
N THR A 523 28.68 -0.41 11.09
CA THR A 523 29.04 1.01 10.90
C THR A 523 30.19 1.23 9.93
N THR A 524 30.94 0.18 9.57
CA THR A 524 32.05 0.23 8.61
C THR A 524 31.63 -0.20 7.19
N GLY A 525 30.35 -0.58 7.02
CA GLY A 525 29.83 -1.19 5.80
C GLY A 525 30.24 -2.65 5.63
N ALA A 526 30.87 -3.26 6.64
CA ALA A 526 31.21 -4.67 6.62
C ALA A 526 29.97 -5.53 6.91
N PRO A 527 29.92 -6.77 6.40
CA PRO A 527 28.77 -7.62 6.64
C PRO A 527 28.68 -7.98 8.12
N GLY A 528 27.53 -7.70 8.73
CA GLY A 528 27.25 -8.09 10.11
C GLY A 528 27.06 -9.59 10.27
N ARG A 529 26.94 -10.03 11.52
CA ARG A 529 26.62 -11.42 11.83
C ARG A 529 25.15 -11.71 11.58
N PHE A 530 24.88 -12.87 10.98
CA PHE A 530 23.52 -13.37 10.86
C PHE A 530 22.89 -13.57 12.24
N THR A 531 21.71 -12.99 12.41
CA THR A 531 20.83 -13.15 13.56
C THR A 531 19.64 -14.00 13.15
N THR A 532 19.36 -15.05 13.91
CA THR A 532 18.23 -15.95 13.66
C THR A 532 16.95 -15.41 14.27
N ILE A 533 15.85 -15.48 13.51
CA ILE A 533 14.50 -15.10 13.91
C ILE A 533 13.57 -16.25 13.54
N SER A 534 12.70 -16.65 14.46
CA SER A 534 11.71 -17.70 14.23
C SER A 534 10.30 -17.12 14.26
N LEU A 535 9.57 -17.27 13.16
CA LEU A 535 8.14 -16.99 13.09
C LEU A 535 7.38 -18.17 13.70
N THR A 536 7.37 -18.23 15.02
CA THR A 536 6.50 -19.19 15.72
C THR A 536 5.09 -18.62 15.80
N SER A 537 4.10 -19.38 15.33
CA SER A 537 2.69 -19.04 15.55
C SER A 537 2.47 -19.03 17.06
N SER A 538 2.07 -17.89 17.64
CA SER A 538 1.66 -17.84 19.05
C SER A 538 0.30 -18.52 19.23
N ALA A 539 0.27 -19.84 19.03
CA ALA A 539 -0.78 -20.69 19.56
C ALA A 539 -0.20 -21.33 20.82
N LYS A 540 -0.54 -20.76 21.99
CA LYS A 540 -0.27 -21.18 23.39
C LYS A 540 0.52 -20.20 24.27
N GLU A 541 0.08 -18.95 24.35
CA GLU A 541 0.18 -18.18 25.61
C GLU A 541 -1.27 -17.83 25.99
N GLY A 542 -1.88 -18.62 26.88
CA GLY A 542 -3.29 -18.48 27.22
C GLY A 542 -4.00 -19.75 27.69
N ALA A 543 -3.26 -20.82 28.01
CA ALA A 543 -3.81 -22.01 28.67
C ALA A 543 -2.75 -22.55 29.65
N ASP A 544 -2.43 -21.75 30.66
CA ASP A 544 -1.99 -22.16 32.00
C ASP A 544 -1.71 -20.87 32.78
N GLY A 545 -2.76 -20.40 33.47
CA GLY A 545 -2.78 -19.28 34.39
C GLY A 545 -3.96 -19.44 35.33
#